data_AF-A0A8H5XDK4-F1
#
_entry.id   AF-A0A8H5XDK4-F1
#
_cell.length_a   1.000
_cell.length_b   1.000
_cell.length_c   1.000
_cell.angle_alpha   90.00
_cell.angle_beta   90.00
_cell.angle_gamma   90.00
#
_symmetry.space_group_name_H-M   'P 1'
#
loop_
_entity.id
_entity.type
_entity.pdbx_description
1 polymer ?
#
loop_
_entity_poly.entity_id
_entity_poly.type
_entity_poly.pdbx_seq_one_letter_code
_entity_poly.pdbx_strand_id
1 'polypeptide(L)'
;MYLINVSTLRLEEFYSNVPEYAILSHTWGQANEEVLFQEMLTNSSDVKLKKGYRKIGLCARQAQKDGLDYCWVDTCCIDKSSSAELSEAINSMFSWYRNSAVCYIYLEDVVHKEHSGQVDESLTEARWFTRGWTLQELLAPRARQFFDANWTMIGEISKNRYREHLVNGFFRMDTTADEEGDPQELEGMSLASQVAQITGIPRKVLYIGDLGSFSAATRMSWAARRQTTRIEDQAYCLLGIFDVHMPLLYGEGNHAFIRLQEEIVKKQPDHTLFAWRSEPTSPAPTFSGLLAPSPGNFYSDHCRGILPKQVDIPYEMTNKGLHLQVRLVEHNPGSDEFYAILDITHQSDTKKDVWYGIKLGRLDSCGQYARINTGEQLVREVETTRTLSIKPTHIYVQHFIRHNSPLHGKKKPSTVVLGCAMESMSLTILEASGSKSWDSESFTFLPSKDDLFYARLAFQCKPNLKGTSPLTIGWIVRKDDIEGIKSHLAILKEKNDLYRPNTLWENGIRSGMVKIYPQSTYHIRDGEMVAMIALHDQIILKN
;
A
#
# COMPACT_ATOMS: atom_id res chain seq x y z
N MET A 1 -26.20 4.99 -22.45
CA MET A 1 -25.86 3.60 -22.06
C MET A 1 -26.22 2.67 -23.20
N TYR A 2 -25.32 1.76 -23.59
CA TYR A 2 -25.64 0.72 -24.57
C TYR A 2 -26.11 -0.55 -23.88
N LEU A 3 -27.13 -1.21 -24.41
CA LEU A 3 -27.63 -2.51 -23.96
C LEU A 3 -27.66 -3.51 -25.13
N ILE A 4 -27.55 -4.80 -24.82
CA ILE A 4 -27.70 -5.88 -25.78
C ILE A 4 -29.16 -6.33 -25.78
N ASN A 5 -29.82 -6.28 -26.92
CA ASN A 5 -31.14 -6.88 -27.11
C ASN A 5 -31.00 -8.41 -27.10
N VAL A 6 -31.67 -9.09 -26.16
CA VAL A 6 -31.46 -10.53 -25.93
C VAL A 6 -31.93 -11.40 -27.11
N SER A 7 -32.88 -10.91 -27.91
CA SER A 7 -33.42 -11.64 -29.06
C SER A 7 -32.54 -11.50 -30.31
N THR A 8 -31.91 -10.34 -30.50
CA THR A 8 -31.12 -10.06 -31.71
C THR A 8 -29.61 -10.11 -31.48
N LEU A 9 -29.17 -10.07 -30.22
CA LEU A 9 -27.77 -9.89 -29.79
C LEU A 9 -27.09 -8.65 -30.38
N ARG A 10 -27.87 -7.61 -30.70
CA ARG A 10 -27.36 -6.32 -31.18
C ARG A 10 -27.33 -5.28 -30.06
N LEU A 11 -26.40 -4.34 -30.18
CA LEU A 11 -26.33 -3.18 -29.28
C LEU A 11 -27.39 -2.15 -29.67
N GLU A 12 -28.07 -1.62 -28.66
CA GLU A 12 -29.04 -0.53 -28.74
C GLU A 12 -28.66 0.56 -27.73
N GLU A 13 -28.79 1.82 -28.12
CA GLU A 13 -28.39 2.97 -27.31
C GLU A 13 -29.58 3.61 -26.60
N PHE A 14 -29.41 3.91 -25.31
CA PHE A 14 -30.41 4.56 -24.47
C PHE A 14 -29.84 5.80 -23.79
N TYR A 15 -30.43 6.96 -24.05
CA TYR A 15 -30.08 8.25 -23.43
C TYR A 15 -30.93 8.56 -22.19
N SER A 16 -32.19 8.13 -22.20
CA SER A 16 -33.16 8.30 -21.11
C SER A 16 -34.16 7.14 -21.15
N ASN A 17 -34.85 6.87 -20.04
CA ASN A 17 -35.77 5.73 -19.90
C ASN A 17 -35.11 4.39 -20.22
N VAL A 18 -33.98 4.11 -19.56
CA VAL A 18 -33.30 2.83 -19.69
C VAL A 18 -34.27 1.71 -19.27
N PRO A 19 -34.53 0.70 -20.13
CA PRO A 19 -35.45 -0.39 -19.81
C PRO A 19 -34.90 -1.24 -18.65
N GLU A 20 -35.70 -2.17 -18.11
CA GLU A 20 -35.15 -3.17 -17.20
C GLU A 20 -34.16 -4.07 -17.95
N TYR A 21 -33.02 -4.38 -17.32
CA TYR A 21 -31.97 -5.21 -17.92
C TYR A 21 -31.31 -6.10 -16.89
N ALA A 22 -30.77 -7.23 -17.36
CA ALA A 22 -29.82 -8.05 -16.61
C ALA A 22 -28.40 -7.53 -16.80
N ILE A 23 -27.53 -7.71 -15.82
CA ILE A 23 -26.11 -7.32 -15.93
C ILE A 23 -25.19 -8.54 -15.69
N LEU A 24 -24.16 -8.69 -16.52
CA LEU A 24 -23.20 -9.79 -16.37
C LEU A 24 -21.98 -9.32 -15.58
N SER A 25 -21.72 -9.98 -14.46
CA SER A 25 -20.45 -9.91 -13.73
C SER A 25 -19.63 -11.14 -14.05
N HIS A 26 -18.41 -10.94 -14.56
CA HIS A 26 -17.54 -12.04 -14.96
C HIS A 26 -16.07 -11.63 -14.91
N THR A 27 -15.18 -12.61 -14.93
CA THR A 27 -13.76 -12.35 -15.12
C THR A 27 -13.40 -12.39 -16.59
N TRP A 28 -12.61 -11.42 -17.05
CA TRP A 28 -12.13 -11.40 -18.43
C TRP A 28 -11.09 -12.51 -18.66
N GLY A 29 -11.19 -13.15 -19.82
CA GLY A 29 -10.18 -14.07 -20.33
C GLY A 29 -9.01 -13.34 -20.99
N GLN A 30 -8.35 -13.99 -21.95
CA GLN A 30 -7.33 -13.32 -22.75
C GLN A 30 -7.97 -12.25 -23.66
N ALA A 31 -7.24 -11.18 -23.99
CA ALA A 31 -7.79 -10.04 -24.73
C ALA A 31 -8.36 -10.42 -26.12
N ASN A 32 -7.81 -11.44 -26.77
CA ASN A 32 -8.29 -11.97 -28.05
C ASN A 32 -9.54 -12.86 -27.90
N GLU A 33 -9.88 -13.31 -26.70
CA GLU A 33 -11.05 -14.15 -26.41
C GLU A 33 -12.28 -13.33 -26.01
N GLU A 34 -12.12 -12.06 -25.63
CA GLU A 34 -13.22 -11.17 -25.29
C GLU A 34 -13.76 -10.42 -26.51
N VAL A 35 -15.03 -10.04 -26.44
CA VAL A 35 -15.71 -9.28 -27.50
C VAL A 35 -15.71 -7.81 -27.12
N LEU A 36 -15.21 -6.95 -28.00
CA LEU A 36 -15.17 -5.50 -27.79
C LEU A 36 -16.38 -4.80 -28.42
N PHE A 37 -16.63 -3.56 -28.02
CA PHE A 37 -17.73 -2.74 -28.52
C PHE A 37 -17.78 -2.66 -30.06
N GLN A 38 -16.66 -2.34 -30.70
CA GLN A 38 -16.56 -2.23 -32.17
C GLN A 38 -16.81 -3.58 -32.88
N GLU A 39 -16.51 -4.69 -32.22
CA GLU A 39 -16.72 -6.03 -32.78
C GLU A 39 -18.20 -6.43 -32.75
N MET A 40 -18.94 -5.97 -31.74
CA MET A 40 -20.40 -6.13 -31.70
C MET A 40 -21.11 -5.35 -32.80
N LEU A 41 -20.60 -4.18 -33.18
CA LEU A 41 -21.19 -3.36 -34.26
C LEU A 41 -20.95 -3.96 -35.65
N THR A 42 -19.76 -4.51 -35.89
CA THR A 42 -19.38 -5.08 -37.20
C THR A 42 -19.98 -6.47 -37.45
N ASN A 43 -20.31 -7.23 -36.39
CA ASN A 43 -20.95 -8.54 -36.44
C ASN A 43 -20.24 -9.55 -37.38
N SER A 44 -18.90 -9.55 -37.37
CA SER A 44 -18.10 -10.50 -38.14
C SER A 44 -18.31 -11.95 -37.66
N SER A 45 -18.21 -12.91 -38.57
CA SER A 45 -18.30 -14.34 -38.25
C SER A 45 -17.27 -14.79 -37.21
N ASP A 46 -16.08 -14.19 -37.22
CA ASP A 46 -14.98 -14.57 -36.34
C ASP A 46 -15.25 -14.21 -34.87
N VAL A 47 -16.05 -13.16 -34.63
CA VAL A 47 -16.46 -12.74 -33.28
C VAL A 47 -17.25 -13.85 -32.59
N LYS A 48 -18.06 -14.62 -33.35
CA LYS A 48 -18.89 -15.70 -32.81
C LYS A 48 -18.07 -16.89 -32.29
N LEU A 49 -16.81 -17.02 -32.71
CA LEU A 49 -15.89 -18.06 -32.25
C LEU A 49 -15.22 -17.71 -30.92
N LYS A 50 -15.28 -16.45 -30.49
CA LYS A 50 -14.67 -15.98 -29.25
C LYS A 50 -15.41 -16.53 -28.02
N LYS A 51 -14.66 -16.88 -26.98
CA LYS A 51 -15.25 -17.33 -25.69
C LYS A 51 -16.15 -16.27 -25.07
N GLY A 52 -15.79 -14.99 -25.16
CA GLY A 52 -16.60 -13.86 -24.69
C GLY A 52 -17.97 -13.80 -25.37
N TYR A 53 -18.07 -14.18 -26.66
CA TYR A 53 -19.35 -14.24 -27.35
C TYR A 53 -20.26 -15.33 -26.77
N ARG A 54 -19.69 -16.47 -26.36
CA ARG A 54 -20.42 -17.51 -25.64
C ARG A 54 -20.96 -16.98 -24.30
N LYS A 55 -20.17 -16.21 -23.54
CA LYS A 55 -20.61 -15.58 -22.27
C LYS A 55 -21.80 -14.64 -22.50
N ILE A 56 -21.73 -13.79 -23.53
CA ILE A 56 -22.82 -12.89 -23.93
C ILE A 56 -24.09 -13.68 -24.27
N GLY A 57 -23.95 -14.73 -25.10
CA GLY A 57 -25.10 -15.56 -25.49
C GLY A 57 -25.73 -16.32 -24.31
N LEU A 58 -24.93 -16.77 -23.33
CA LEU A 58 -25.43 -17.38 -22.10
C LEU A 58 -26.19 -16.36 -21.24
N CYS A 59 -25.63 -15.17 -21.05
CA CYS A 59 -26.27 -14.05 -20.35
C CYS A 59 -27.61 -13.67 -20.99
N ALA A 60 -27.64 -13.47 -22.32
CA ALA A 60 -28.86 -13.14 -23.05
C ALA A 60 -29.94 -14.23 -22.93
N ARG A 61 -29.55 -15.52 -23.03
CA ARG A 61 -30.50 -16.63 -22.82
C ARG A 61 -31.04 -16.67 -21.40
N GLN A 62 -30.22 -16.37 -20.39
CA GLN A 62 -30.69 -16.32 -19.00
C GLN A 62 -31.62 -15.12 -18.77
N ALA A 63 -31.26 -13.94 -19.29
CA ALA A 63 -32.12 -12.75 -19.26
C ALA A 63 -33.49 -13.02 -19.89
N GLN A 64 -33.52 -13.68 -21.05
CA GLN A 64 -34.77 -14.06 -21.71
C GLN A 64 -35.61 -15.03 -20.86
N LYS A 65 -34.99 -16.00 -20.17
CA LYS A 65 -35.69 -16.90 -19.24
C LYS A 65 -36.29 -16.15 -18.05
N ASP A 66 -35.60 -15.12 -17.58
CA ASP A 66 -36.04 -14.28 -16.47
C ASP A 66 -37.02 -13.17 -16.92
N GLY A 67 -37.40 -13.14 -18.20
CA GLY A 67 -38.38 -12.20 -18.76
C GLY A 67 -37.83 -10.81 -19.07
N LEU A 68 -36.51 -10.66 -19.24
CA LEU A 68 -35.83 -9.41 -19.55
C LEU A 68 -35.45 -9.34 -21.03
N ASP A 69 -35.78 -8.23 -21.69
CA ASP A 69 -35.50 -8.01 -23.12
C ASP A 69 -34.06 -7.53 -23.38
N TYR A 70 -33.36 -7.08 -22.33
CA TYR A 70 -32.05 -6.47 -22.43
C TYR A 70 -31.06 -7.04 -21.41
N CYS A 71 -29.80 -7.13 -21.82
CA CYS A 71 -28.70 -7.37 -20.91
C CYS A 71 -27.50 -6.45 -21.17
N TRP A 72 -26.63 -6.31 -20.18
CA TRP A 72 -25.43 -5.48 -20.25
C TRP A 72 -24.18 -6.30 -19.91
N VAL A 73 -23.12 -6.06 -20.67
CA VAL A 73 -21.80 -6.69 -20.50
C VAL A 73 -20.72 -5.64 -20.71
N ASP A 74 -19.86 -5.43 -19.71
CA ASP A 74 -18.85 -4.35 -19.67
C ASP A 74 -17.86 -4.38 -20.84
N THR A 75 -17.47 -5.57 -21.31
CA THR A 75 -16.50 -5.75 -22.40
C THR A 75 -16.99 -5.12 -23.71
N CYS A 76 -18.28 -5.21 -24.01
CA CYS A 76 -18.85 -4.82 -25.29
C CYS A 76 -19.96 -3.77 -25.24
N CYS A 77 -20.45 -3.35 -24.07
CA CYS A 77 -21.45 -2.28 -23.91
C CYS A 77 -20.84 -0.92 -23.56
N ILE A 78 -19.52 -0.81 -23.51
CA ILE A 78 -18.78 0.43 -23.27
C ILE A 78 -17.80 0.63 -24.43
N ASP A 79 -17.89 1.77 -25.11
CA ASP A 79 -16.87 2.16 -26.08
C ASP A 79 -15.60 2.65 -25.36
N LYS A 80 -14.65 1.72 -25.20
CA LYS A 80 -13.35 2.02 -24.56
C LYS A 80 -12.41 2.83 -25.46
N SER A 81 -12.78 3.07 -26.72
CA SER A 81 -12.01 3.93 -27.62
C SER A 81 -12.29 5.43 -27.37
N SER A 82 -13.45 5.75 -26.79
CA SER A 82 -13.83 7.08 -26.36
C SER A 82 -13.45 7.30 -24.89
N SER A 83 -12.46 8.16 -24.62
CA SER A 83 -12.03 8.47 -23.25
C SER A 83 -13.13 9.13 -22.42
N ALA A 84 -13.98 9.94 -23.06
CA ALA A 84 -15.13 10.57 -22.42
C ALA A 84 -16.16 9.52 -21.98
N GLU A 85 -16.52 8.60 -22.89
CA GLU A 85 -17.47 7.53 -22.57
C GLU A 85 -16.93 6.57 -21.52
N LEU A 86 -15.65 6.18 -21.61
CA LEU A 86 -15.01 5.34 -20.60
C LEU A 86 -15.04 6.00 -19.21
N SER A 87 -14.78 7.31 -19.15
CA SER A 87 -14.82 8.08 -17.90
C SER A 87 -16.23 8.15 -17.32
N GLU A 88 -17.24 8.40 -18.14
CA GLU A 88 -18.65 8.40 -17.73
C GLU A 88 -19.08 7.00 -17.26
N ALA A 89 -18.69 5.95 -17.98
CA ALA A 89 -19.03 4.58 -17.68
C ALA A 89 -18.47 4.13 -16.33
N ILE A 90 -17.18 4.38 -16.06
CA ILE A 90 -16.55 4.01 -14.78
C ILE A 90 -17.17 4.76 -13.61
N ASN A 91 -17.46 6.06 -13.77
CA ASN A 91 -18.13 6.86 -12.72
C ASN A 91 -19.59 6.43 -12.50
N SER A 92 -20.22 5.80 -13.50
CA SER A 92 -21.61 5.35 -13.44
C SER A 92 -21.76 3.86 -13.11
N MET A 93 -20.68 3.08 -13.15
CA MET A 93 -20.75 1.61 -13.17
C MET A 93 -21.46 1.05 -11.95
N PHE A 94 -21.17 1.56 -10.77
CA PHE A 94 -21.86 1.15 -9.53
C PHE A 94 -23.37 1.38 -9.63
N SER A 95 -23.81 2.51 -10.19
CA SER A 95 -25.23 2.80 -10.39
C SER A 95 -25.86 1.86 -11.42
N TRP A 96 -25.14 1.51 -12.49
CA TRP A 96 -25.61 0.55 -13.49
C TRP A 96 -25.79 -0.86 -12.91
N TYR A 97 -24.86 -1.31 -12.07
CA TYR A 97 -25.04 -2.56 -11.32
C TYR A 97 -26.21 -2.47 -10.33
N ARG A 98 -26.33 -1.37 -9.60
CA ARG A 98 -27.39 -1.15 -8.61
C ARG A 98 -28.80 -1.11 -9.22
N ASN A 99 -28.92 -0.56 -10.43
CA ASN A 99 -30.19 -0.38 -11.13
C ASN A 99 -30.55 -1.56 -12.04
N SER A 100 -29.65 -2.54 -12.22
CA SER A 100 -29.99 -3.80 -12.91
C SER A 100 -31.10 -4.55 -12.18
N ALA A 101 -31.94 -5.26 -12.94
CA ALA A 101 -32.97 -6.12 -12.38
C ALA A 101 -32.33 -7.33 -11.66
N VAL A 102 -31.28 -7.89 -12.25
CA VAL A 102 -30.50 -9.01 -11.71
C VAL A 102 -29.06 -8.93 -12.22
N CYS A 103 -28.11 -9.27 -11.35
CA CYS A 103 -26.72 -9.49 -11.70
C CYS A 103 -26.44 -10.99 -11.81
N TYR A 104 -26.05 -11.45 -12.99
CA TYR A 104 -25.55 -12.81 -13.20
C TYR A 104 -24.05 -12.82 -12.92
N ILE A 105 -23.65 -13.49 -11.83
CA ILE A 105 -22.26 -13.68 -11.46
C ILE A 105 -21.80 -15.02 -12.06
N TYR A 106 -20.98 -14.95 -13.10
CA TYR A 106 -20.44 -16.13 -13.76
C TYR A 106 -19.03 -16.45 -13.27
N LEU A 107 -18.89 -17.63 -12.64
CA LEU A 107 -17.67 -18.15 -12.05
C LEU A 107 -17.07 -19.21 -12.98
N GLU A 108 -16.27 -18.78 -13.95
CA GLU A 108 -15.77 -19.63 -15.03
C GLU A 108 -14.79 -20.74 -14.59
N ASP A 109 -14.23 -20.62 -13.39
CA ASP A 109 -13.26 -21.53 -12.77
C ASP A 109 -13.84 -22.37 -11.63
N VAL A 110 -15.17 -22.31 -11.43
CA VAL A 110 -15.89 -23.08 -10.41
C VAL A 110 -16.70 -24.17 -11.09
N VAL A 111 -16.64 -25.39 -10.57
CA VAL A 111 -17.52 -26.50 -11.00
C VAL A 111 -18.23 -27.01 -9.77
N HIS A 112 -19.51 -26.68 -9.66
CA HIS A 112 -20.26 -27.00 -8.46
C HIS A 112 -20.57 -28.49 -8.39
N LYS A 113 -20.23 -29.11 -7.26
CA LYS A 113 -20.63 -30.48 -6.95
C LYS A 113 -21.79 -30.40 -5.96
N GLU A 114 -23.00 -30.68 -6.42
CA GLU A 114 -24.14 -30.85 -5.51
C GLU A 114 -23.76 -31.94 -4.46
N HIS A 115 -24.09 -31.72 -3.19
CA HIS A 115 -24.03 -32.68 -2.05
C HIS A 115 -22.80 -32.71 -1.11
N SER A 116 -21.83 -31.80 -1.19
CA SER A 116 -20.85 -31.66 -0.08
C SER A 116 -21.35 -30.60 0.90
N GLY A 117 -21.81 -31.00 2.09
CA GLY A 117 -22.16 -30.08 3.19
C GLY A 117 -20.99 -29.25 3.76
N GLN A 118 -19.90 -29.12 3.00
CA GLN A 118 -18.70 -28.34 3.28
C GLN A 118 -18.62 -27.15 2.31
N VAL A 119 -17.87 -26.11 2.69
CA VAL A 119 -17.53 -24.99 1.79
C VAL A 119 -16.95 -25.57 0.50
N ASP A 120 -17.54 -25.23 -0.65
CA ASP A 120 -17.05 -25.69 -1.95
C ASP A 120 -15.64 -25.11 -2.15
N GLU A 121 -14.60 -25.96 -2.02
CA GLU A 121 -13.20 -25.53 -2.13
C GLU A 121 -12.97 -24.74 -3.44
N SER A 122 -13.64 -25.14 -4.52
CA SER A 122 -13.55 -24.46 -5.82
C SER A 122 -14.13 -23.04 -5.78
N LEU A 123 -15.18 -22.80 -4.98
CA LEU A 123 -15.75 -21.47 -4.79
C LEU A 123 -14.79 -20.54 -4.02
N THR A 124 -14.06 -21.09 -3.04
CA THR A 124 -13.09 -20.32 -2.23
C THR A 124 -11.91 -19.84 -3.05
N GLU A 125 -11.48 -20.65 -4.01
CA GLU A 125 -10.36 -20.35 -4.91
C GLU A 125 -10.76 -19.54 -6.16
N ALA A 126 -12.06 -19.27 -6.34
CA ALA A 126 -12.57 -18.62 -7.52
C ALA A 126 -11.91 -17.25 -7.74
N ARG A 127 -11.29 -17.08 -8.92
CA ARG A 127 -10.60 -15.86 -9.32
C ARG A 127 -11.51 -14.64 -9.26
N TRP A 128 -12.81 -14.82 -9.43
CA TRP A 128 -13.78 -13.74 -9.34
C TRP A 128 -13.69 -12.97 -8.01
N PHE A 129 -13.45 -13.64 -6.87
CA PHE A 129 -13.34 -12.96 -5.57
C PHE A 129 -12.06 -12.15 -5.39
N THR A 130 -11.05 -12.37 -6.24
CA THR A 130 -9.75 -11.67 -6.17
C THR A 130 -9.64 -10.49 -7.12
N ARG A 131 -10.62 -10.25 -8.00
CA ARG A 131 -10.59 -9.09 -8.94
C ARG A 131 -11.11 -7.82 -8.26
N GLY A 132 -10.49 -6.67 -8.53
CA GLY A 132 -10.91 -5.38 -7.95
C GLY A 132 -12.34 -4.99 -8.33
N TRP A 133 -12.63 -4.97 -9.64
CA TRP A 133 -13.93 -4.55 -10.19
C TRP A 133 -15.10 -5.38 -9.68
N THR A 134 -14.94 -6.69 -9.49
CA THR A 134 -16.04 -7.57 -9.03
C THR A 134 -16.53 -7.25 -7.62
N LEU A 135 -15.83 -6.41 -6.83
CA LEU A 135 -16.30 -5.97 -5.52
C LEU A 135 -17.58 -5.12 -5.63
N GLN A 136 -17.58 -4.13 -6.51
CA GLN A 136 -18.80 -3.33 -6.71
C GLN A 136 -19.89 -4.14 -7.40
N GLU A 137 -19.52 -5.10 -8.25
CA GLU A 137 -20.46 -6.01 -8.92
C GLU A 137 -21.14 -6.96 -7.91
N LEU A 138 -20.48 -7.26 -6.78
CA LEU A 138 -21.07 -7.97 -5.64
C LEU A 138 -21.99 -7.07 -4.82
N LEU A 139 -21.54 -5.86 -4.52
CA LEU A 139 -22.15 -4.98 -3.52
C LEU A 139 -23.31 -4.14 -4.05
N ALA A 140 -23.24 -3.70 -5.31
CA ALA A 140 -24.19 -2.75 -5.87
C ALA A 140 -25.56 -3.38 -6.22
N PRO A 141 -25.64 -4.55 -6.88
CA PRO A 141 -26.92 -5.13 -7.29
C PRO A 141 -27.80 -5.55 -6.11
N ARG A 142 -29.12 -5.50 -6.29
CA ARG A 142 -30.09 -5.95 -5.26
C ARG A 142 -30.38 -7.45 -5.30
N ALA A 143 -30.18 -8.06 -6.46
CA ALA A 143 -30.36 -9.48 -6.72
C ALA A 143 -29.15 -10.00 -7.50
N ARG A 144 -28.54 -11.08 -6.99
CA ARG A 144 -27.42 -11.76 -7.63
C ARG A 144 -27.74 -13.23 -7.76
N GLN A 145 -27.50 -13.76 -8.93
CA GLN A 145 -27.57 -15.19 -9.21
C GLN A 145 -26.17 -15.67 -9.61
N PHE A 146 -25.68 -16.69 -8.93
CA PHE A 146 -24.35 -17.23 -9.15
C PHE A 146 -24.45 -18.45 -10.06
N PHE A 147 -23.57 -18.51 -11.05
CA PHE A 147 -23.48 -19.59 -12.02
C PHE A 147 -22.05 -20.13 -12.08
N ASP A 148 -21.93 -21.46 -12.13
CA ASP A 148 -20.65 -22.16 -12.31
C ASP A 148 -20.17 -22.14 -13.78
N ALA A 149 -19.03 -22.78 -14.07
CA ALA A 149 -18.43 -22.87 -15.40
C ALA A 149 -19.33 -23.54 -16.46
N ASN A 150 -20.33 -24.32 -16.04
CA ASN A 150 -21.31 -24.96 -16.92
C ASN A 150 -22.59 -24.14 -17.10
N TRP A 151 -22.65 -22.93 -16.51
CA TRP A 151 -23.85 -22.10 -16.42
C TRP A 151 -24.97 -22.76 -15.60
N THR A 152 -24.60 -23.57 -14.61
CA THR A 152 -25.53 -24.13 -13.63
C THR A 152 -25.66 -23.15 -12.48
N MET A 153 -26.90 -22.81 -12.09
CA MET A 153 -27.13 -21.92 -10.97
C MET A 153 -26.72 -22.60 -9.66
N ILE A 154 -25.79 -22.00 -8.92
CA ILE A 154 -25.29 -22.51 -7.64
C ILE A 154 -25.97 -21.85 -6.44
N GLY A 155 -26.60 -20.68 -6.66
CA GLY A 155 -27.44 -20.03 -5.64
C GLY A 155 -27.67 -18.55 -5.91
N GLU A 156 -28.38 -17.92 -4.98
CA GLU A 156 -28.88 -16.55 -5.12
C GLU A 156 -28.66 -15.74 -3.83
N ILE A 157 -28.32 -14.46 -3.99
CA ILE A 157 -28.29 -13.48 -2.91
C ILE A 157 -29.15 -12.27 -3.31
N SER A 158 -30.35 -12.19 -2.74
CA SER A 158 -31.29 -11.10 -3.00
C SER A 158 -31.92 -10.53 -1.74
N LYS A 159 -32.31 -9.24 -1.80
CA LYS A 159 -32.99 -8.56 -0.70
C LYS A 159 -34.33 -9.21 -0.33
N ASN A 160 -35.00 -9.88 -1.26
CA ASN A 160 -36.28 -10.55 -0.97
C ASN A 160 -36.09 -11.76 -0.04
N ARG A 161 -35.00 -12.53 -0.22
CA ARG A 161 -34.61 -13.61 0.70
C ARG A 161 -34.12 -13.13 2.06
N TYR A 162 -33.82 -11.84 2.23
CA TYR A 162 -33.46 -11.28 3.54
C TYR A 162 -34.53 -11.58 4.60
N ARG A 163 -35.82 -11.50 4.23
CA ARG A 163 -36.94 -11.72 5.14
C ARG A 163 -37.04 -13.16 5.65
N GLU A 164 -36.63 -14.12 4.84
CA GLU A 164 -36.62 -15.55 5.19
C GLU A 164 -35.57 -15.87 6.27
N HIS A 165 -34.58 -14.98 6.48
CA HIS A 165 -33.49 -15.15 7.45
C HIS A 165 -33.68 -14.33 8.73
N LEU A 166 -34.83 -13.66 8.88
CA LEU A 166 -35.21 -12.95 10.10
C LEU A 166 -36.01 -13.87 11.02
N VAL A 167 -35.59 -14.03 12.27
CA VAL A 167 -36.36 -14.71 13.31
C VAL A 167 -36.84 -13.64 14.30
N ASN A 168 -38.16 -13.50 14.48
CA ASN A 168 -38.77 -12.47 15.34
C ASN A 168 -38.33 -11.03 15.05
N GLY A 169 -38.02 -10.71 13.79
CA GLY A 169 -37.57 -9.37 13.38
C GLY A 169 -36.10 -9.07 13.64
N PHE A 170 -35.34 -10.02 14.19
CA PHE A 170 -33.89 -9.94 14.35
C PHE A 170 -33.20 -10.92 13.39
N PHE A 171 -32.00 -10.57 12.92
CA PHE A 171 -31.19 -11.47 12.11
C PHE A 171 -30.77 -12.66 12.97
N ARG A 172 -30.94 -13.91 12.50
CA ARG A 172 -30.34 -15.08 13.15
C ARG A 172 -28.82 -14.92 13.04
N MET A 173 -28.22 -14.37 14.08
CA MET A 173 -26.76 -14.32 14.26
C MET A 173 -26.36 -15.69 14.76
N ASP A 174 -25.49 -16.38 14.03
CA ASP A 174 -24.88 -17.60 14.54
C ASP A 174 -24.10 -17.20 15.80
N THR A 175 -24.59 -17.60 16.97
CA THR A 175 -23.88 -17.41 18.23
C THR A 175 -22.88 -18.53 18.39
N THR A 176 -21.80 -18.30 19.14
CA THR A 176 -20.86 -19.37 19.53
C THR A 176 -21.55 -20.52 20.30
N ALA A 177 -22.78 -20.33 20.77
CA ALA A 177 -23.59 -21.37 21.41
C ALA A 177 -24.27 -22.32 20.39
N ASP A 178 -24.39 -21.93 19.13
CA ASP A 178 -24.92 -22.79 18.06
C ASP A 178 -23.89 -23.84 17.59
N GLU A 179 -22.62 -23.75 18.03
CA GLU A 179 -21.59 -24.78 17.83
C GLU A 179 -21.78 -25.99 18.78
N GLU A 180 -22.53 -25.83 19.88
CA GLU A 180 -22.80 -26.89 20.87
C GLU A 180 -24.23 -27.47 20.79
N GLY A 181 -25.04 -26.99 19.83
CA GLY A 181 -26.40 -27.46 19.57
C GLY A 181 -26.47 -28.76 18.77
N ASP A 182 -27.53 -29.54 18.99
CA ASP A 182 -27.80 -30.87 18.42
C ASP A 182 -27.36 -31.03 16.94
N PRO A 183 -26.43 -31.95 16.60
CA PRO A 183 -25.85 -32.11 15.26
C PRO A 183 -26.82 -32.45 14.12
N GLN A 184 -28.11 -32.62 14.41
CA GLN A 184 -29.10 -33.10 13.44
C GLN A 184 -29.85 -32.01 12.65
N GLU A 185 -29.68 -30.71 12.95
CA GLU A 185 -30.37 -29.61 12.23
C GLU A 185 -29.45 -28.66 11.41
N LEU A 186 -28.13 -28.85 11.41
CA LEU A 186 -27.18 -28.05 10.61
C LEU A 186 -27.08 -28.56 9.16
N GLU A 187 -28.18 -28.45 8.42
CA GLU A 187 -28.18 -28.58 6.96
C GLU A 187 -27.44 -27.37 6.31
N GLY A 188 -26.31 -27.64 5.65
CA GLY A 188 -25.68 -26.84 4.57
C GLY A 188 -25.48 -25.33 4.79
N MET A 189 -24.22 -24.87 4.89
CA MET A 189 -23.89 -23.45 4.91
C MET A 189 -24.43 -22.71 3.66
N SER A 190 -25.32 -21.73 3.85
CA SER A 190 -25.89 -20.92 2.74
C SER A 190 -24.81 -20.26 1.87
N LEU A 191 -25.07 -20.06 0.58
CA LEU A 191 -24.13 -19.39 -0.34
C LEU A 191 -23.70 -18.00 0.18
N ALA A 192 -24.62 -17.24 0.80
CA ALA A 192 -24.29 -15.95 1.39
C ALA A 192 -23.29 -16.06 2.56
N SER A 193 -23.37 -17.13 3.35
CA SER A 193 -22.40 -17.40 4.42
C SER A 193 -21.02 -17.75 3.84
N GLN A 194 -20.97 -18.56 2.79
CA GLN A 194 -19.72 -18.88 2.09
C GLN A 194 -19.08 -17.62 1.47
N VAL A 195 -19.87 -16.80 0.77
CA VAL A 195 -19.40 -15.52 0.21
C VAL A 195 -18.92 -14.56 1.31
N ALA A 196 -19.63 -14.48 2.44
CA ALA A 196 -19.21 -13.66 3.57
C ALA A 196 -17.88 -14.13 4.17
N GLN A 197 -17.66 -15.45 4.28
CA GLN A 197 -16.41 -16.04 4.75
C GLN A 197 -15.24 -15.75 3.79
N ILE A 198 -15.44 -15.89 2.48
CA ILE A 198 -14.41 -15.64 1.46
C ILE A 198 -14.00 -14.16 1.45
N THR A 199 -15.00 -13.26 1.47
CA THR A 199 -14.79 -11.82 1.23
C THR A 199 -14.55 -11.01 2.50
N GLY A 200 -14.96 -11.52 3.67
CA GLY A 200 -15.02 -10.75 4.91
C GLY A 200 -16.13 -9.68 4.92
N ILE A 201 -17.06 -9.73 3.96
CA ILE A 201 -18.20 -8.80 3.87
C ILE A 201 -19.35 -9.36 4.70
N PRO A 202 -19.89 -8.61 5.68
CA PRO A 202 -21.01 -9.10 6.50
C PRO A 202 -22.24 -9.45 5.66
N ARG A 203 -22.93 -10.55 6.01
CA ARG A 203 -24.17 -10.98 5.33
C ARG A 203 -25.22 -9.87 5.23
N LYS A 204 -25.33 -9.02 6.26
CA LYS A 204 -26.21 -7.85 6.27
C LYS A 204 -25.94 -6.92 5.07
N VAL A 205 -24.68 -6.69 4.73
CA VAL A 205 -24.29 -5.87 3.57
C VAL A 205 -24.70 -6.56 2.27
N LEU A 206 -24.44 -7.86 2.14
CA LEU A 206 -24.79 -8.64 0.96
C LEU A 206 -26.31 -8.61 0.67
N TYR A 207 -27.16 -8.68 1.71
CA TYR A 207 -28.61 -8.66 1.53
C TYR A 207 -29.24 -7.26 1.43
N ILE A 208 -28.79 -6.32 2.27
CA ILE A 208 -29.45 -5.01 2.43
C ILE A 208 -28.81 -3.94 1.56
N GLY A 209 -27.51 -4.07 1.26
CA GLY A 209 -26.73 -3.05 0.55
C GLY A 209 -26.43 -1.81 1.40
N ASP A 210 -26.49 -1.91 2.73
CA ASP A 210 -26.17 -0.83 3.66
C ASP A 210 -24.65 -0.69 3.81
N LEU A 211 -24.04 0.11 2.93
CA LEU A 211 -22.61 0.43 2.98
C LEU A 211 -22.29 1.58 3.94
N GLY A 212 -23.26 2.48 4.16
CA GLY A 212 -23.07 3.72 4.92
C GLY A 212 -22.90 3.51 6.43
N SER A 213 -23.39 2.40 6.97
CA SER A 213 -23.16 2.05 8.39
C SER A 213 -21.75 1.55 8.70
N PHE A 214 -20.91 1.35 7.67
CA PHE A 214 -19.54 0.85 7.84
C PHE A 214 -18.50 1.95 7.63
N SER A 215 -17.48 1.91 8.48
CA SER A 215 -16.35 2.84 8.44
C SER A 215 -15.59 2.78 7.11
N ALA A 216 -14.85 3.84 6.81
CA ALA A 216 -14.00 3.85 5.62
C ALA A 216 -12.98 2.69 5.65
N ALA A 217 -12.34 2.43 6.79
CA ALA A 217 -11.40 1.32 6.94
C ALA A 217 -12.04 -0.05 6.66
N THR A 218 -13.24 -0.29 7.19
CA THR A 218 -13.92 -1.57 6.97
C THR A 218 -14.27 -1.75 5.50
N ARG A 219 -14.78 -0.72 4.83
CA ARG A 219 -15.04 -0.77 3.39
C ARG A 219 -13.76 -0.98 2.57
N MET A 220 -12.66 -0.32 2.92
CA MET A 220 -11.35 -0.54 2.29
C MET A 220 -10.85 -1.98 2.48
N SER A 221 -11.10 -2.59 3.64
CA SER A 221 -10.67 -3.97 3.93
C SER A 221 -11.31 -5.01 3.00
N TRP A 222 -12.49 -4.74 2.44
CA TRP A 222 -13.14 -5.60 1.45
C TRP A 222 -12.43 -5.61 0.09
N ALA A 223 -11.63 -4.58 -0.18
CA ALA A 223 -10.80 -4.45 -1.37
C ALA A 223 -9.35 -4.91 -1.16
N ALA A 224 -8.91 -5.07 0.09
CA ALA A 224 -7.49 -5.29 0.43
C ALA A 224 -6.87 -6.58 -0.13
N ARG A 225 -7.68 -7.60 -0.41
CA ARG A 225 -7.23 -8.88 -1.01
C ARG A 225 -7.37 -8.92 -2.52
N ARG A 226 -7.90 -7.85 -3.13
CA ARG A 226 -8.25 -7.81 -4.54
C ARG A 226 -7.13 -7.19 -5.36
N GLN A 227 -7.03 -7.62 -6.60
CA GLN A 227 -6.01 -7.24 -7.56
C GLN A 227 -6.64 -6.65 -8.81
N THR A 228 -5.95 -5.69 -9.41
CA THR A 228 -6.35 -5.04 -10.65
C THR A 228 -5.25 -5.16 -11.70
N THR A 229 -5.63 -5.19 -12.98
CA THR A 229 -4.67 -5.26 -14.07
C THR A 229 -3.94 -3.94 -14.25
N ARG A 230 -4.66 -2.81 -14.17
CA ARG A 230 -4.07 -1.47 -14.09
C ARG A 230 -3.98 -1.07 -12.63
N ILE A 231 -2.89 -0.41 -12.26
CA ILE A 231 -2.64 -0.03 -10.88
C ILE A 231 -3.63 1.05 -10.41
N GLU A 232 -4.07 1.94 -11.30
CA GLU A 232 -5.05 2.99 -10.99
C GLU A 232 -6.45 2.43 -10.71
N ASP A 233 -6.79 1.28 -11.32
CA ASP A 233 -8.09 0.65 -11.13
C ASP A 233 -8.30 0.23 -9.67
N GLN A 234 -7.24 0.06 -8.87
CA GLN A 234 -7.35 -0.18 -7.42
C GLN A 234 -8.14 0.93 -6.71
N ALA A 235 -8.15 2.13 -7.29
CA ALA A 235 -8.94 3.27 -6.85
C ALA A 235 -10.28 3.34 -7.58
N TYR A 236 -10.26 3.25 -8.92
CA TYR A 236 -11.47 3.45 -9.73
C TYR A 236 -12.55 2.41 -9.48
N CYS A 237 -12.18 1.16 -9.14
CA CYS A 237 -13.16 0.15 -8.77
C CYS A 237 -13.89 0.40 -7.44
N LEU A 238 -13.45 1.38 -6.66
CA LEU A 238 -14.01 1.72 -5.35
C LEU A 238 -14.88 2.97 -5.36
N LEU A 239 -14.93 3.73 -6.47
CA LEU A 239 -15.64 5.00 -6.56
C LEU A 239 -17.07 4.92 -6.02
N GLY A 240 -17.88 3.97 -6.53
CA GLY A 240 -19.26 3.83 -6.09
C GLY A 240 -19.44 3.26 -4.68
N ILE A 241 -18.46 2.53 -4.14
CA ILE A 241 -18.50 2.02 -2.74
C ILE A 241 -18.37 3.18 -1.75
N PHE A 242 -17.61 4.21 -2.13
CA PHE A 242 -17.43 5.46 -1.37
C PHE A 242 -18.29 6.62 -1.89
N ASP A 243 -19.10 6.37 -2.91
CA ASP A 243 -19.97 7.36 -3.56
C ASP A 243 -19.17 8.57 -4.12
N VAL A 244 -17.91 8.37 -4.50
CA VAL A 244 -16.99 9.41 -4.98
C VAL A 244 -17.04 9.53 -6.51
N HIS A 245 -16.87 10.75 -7.01
CA HIS A 245 -16.61 11.03 -8.41
C HIS A 245 -15.27 11.74 -8.56
N MET A 246 -14.45 11.30 -9.52
CA MET A 246 -13.17 11.94 -9.84
C MET A 246 -12.73 11.65 -11.28
N PRO A 247 -11.91 12.53 -11.90
CA PRO A 247 -11.34 12.29 -13.22
C PRO A 247 -10.42 11.07 -13.27
N LEU A 248 -10.54 10.26 -14.33
CA LEU A 248 -9.67 9.11 -14.55
C LEU A 248 -8.38 9.53 -15.28
N LEU A 249 -7.24 9.37 -14.61
CA LEU A 249 -5.92 9.67 -15.16
C LEU A 249 -5.08 8.39 -15.19
N TYR A 250 -5.18 7.61 -16.27
CA TYR A 250 -4.31 6.45 -16.45
C TYR A 250 -2.85 6.89 -16.68
N GLY A 251 -1.91 6.29 -15.95
CA GLY A 251 -0.49 6.66 -15.93
C GLY A 251 -0.06 7.39 -14.66
N GLU A 252 -0.98 7.74 -13.75
CA GLU A 252 -0.64 8.37 -12.47
C GLU A 252 -0.14 7.38 -11.39
N GLY A 253 -0.28 6.08 -11.64
CA GLY A 253 0.20 5.04 -10.73
C GLY A 253 -0.61 4.96 -9.42
N ASN A 254 0.08 4.79 -8.29
CA ASN A 254 -0.55 4.74 -6.97
C ASN A 254 -1.22 6.06 -6.54
N HIS A 255 -0.94 7.18 -7.22
CA HIS A 255 -1.58 8.46 -6.91
C HIS A 255 -3.10 8.44 -7.12
N ALA A 256 -3.62 7.56 -7.98
CA ALA A 256 -5.07 7.39 -8.14
C ALA A 256 -5.75 7.01 -6.82
N PHE A 257 -5.12 6.12 -6.03
CA PHE A 257 -5.64 5.68 -4.74
C PHE A 257 -5.50 6.74 -3.65
N ILE A 258 -4.48 7.58 -3.74
CA ILE A 258 -4.36 8.77 -2.89
C ILE A 258 -5.50 9.74 -3.16
N ARG A 259 -5.75 10.08 -4.43
CA ARG A 259 -6.83 10.99 -4.81
C ARG A 259 -8.21 10.47 -4.41
N LEU A 260 -8.45 9.15 -4.53
CA LEU A 260 -9.67 8.55 -3.98
C LEU A 260 -9.84 8.87 -2.49
N GLN A 261 -8.78 8.68 -1.69
CA GLN A 261 -8.82 8.99 -0.26
C GLN A 261 -9.01 10.49 0.01
N GLU A 262 -8.42 11.37 -0.79
CA GLU A 262 -8.66 12.82 -0.71
C GLU A 262 -10.14 13.16 -0.95
N GLU A 263 -10.80 12.52 -1.91
CA GLU A 263 -12.23 12.71 -2.13
C GLU A 263 -13.10 12.11 -1.00
N ILE A 264 -12.68 10.99 -0.40
CA ILE A 264 -13.37 10.41 0.77
C ILE A 264 -13.28 11.37 1.97
N VAL A 265 -12.11 11.93 2.22
CA VAL A 265 -11.82 12.88 3.30
C VAL A 265 -12.69 14.14 3.21
N LYS A 266 -13.03 14.59 1.99
CA LYS A 266 -13.91 15.76 1.77
C LYS A 266 -15.36 15.51 2.16
N LYS A 267 -15.80 14.24 2.23
CA LYS A 267 -17.21 13.89 2.49
C LYS A 267 -17.55 13.85 3.97
N GLN A 268 -16.73 13.15 4.77
CA GLN A 268 -16.91 13.11 6.22
C GLN A 268 -15.58 12.96 6.95
N PRO A 269 -15.47 13.54 8.14
CA PRO A 269 -14.42 13.19 9.09
C PRO A 269 -14.55 11.73 9.54
N ASP A 270 -13.58 10.90 9.18
CA ASP A 270 -13.48 9.49 9.59
C ASP A 270 -12.02 9.13 9.86
N HIS A 271 -11.62 9.07 11.14
CA HIS A 271 -10.24 8.72 11.52
C HIS A 271 -9.88 7.25 11.21
N THR A 272 -10.86 6.38 10.94
CA THR A 272 -10.59 4.99 10.56
C THR A 272 -9.78 4.91 9.26
N LEU A 273 -9.92 5.88 8.36
CA LEU A 273 -9.15 5.95 7.13
C LEU A 273 -7.63 5.97 7.37
N PHE A 274 -7.19 6.44 8.54
CA PHE A 274 -5.77 6.51 8.90
C PHE A 274 -5.28 5.27 9.66
N ALA A 275 -6.15 4.29 9.90
CA ALA A 275 -5.84 3.08 10.69
C ALA A 275 -5.17 1.95 9.88
N TRP A 276 -4.75 2.21 8.65
CA TRP A 276 -4.04 1.26 7.78
C TRP A 276 -2.65 0.89 8.33
N ARG A 277 -2.03 -0.17 7.79
CA ARG A 277 -0.71 -0.66 8.20
C ARG A 277 0.27 -0.76 7.03
N SER A 278 1.55 -0.54 7.32
CA SER A 278 2.62 -0.71 6.34
C SER A 278 2.90 -2.18 6.07
N GLU A 279 3.47 -2.48 4.89
CA GLU A 279 3.86 -3.83 4.51
C GLU A 279 4.95 -4.36 5.47
N PRO A 280 4.84 -5.59 6.01
CA PRO A 280 5.78 -6.14 6.99
C PRO A 280 7.24 -6.21 6.51
N THR A 281 7.46 -6.26 5.19
CA THR A 281 8.77 -6.34 4.56
C THR A 281 9.41 -4.97 4.31
N SER A 282 8.74 -3.88 4.69
CA SER A 282 9.31 -2.54 4.54
C SER A 282 10.52 -2.37 5.47
N PRO A 283 11.69 -1.92 4.99
CA PRO A 283 12.81 -1.61 5.86
C PRO A 283 12.35 -0.59 6.92
N ALA A 284 12.54 -0.93 8.18
CA ALA A 284 12.10 -0.13 9.32
C ALA A 284 12.87 1.20 9.41
N PRO A 285 12.37 2.14 10.23
CA PRO A 285 11.15 2.87 10.00
C PRO A 285 11.27 3.86 8.82
N THR A 286 10.25 3.92 7.96
CA THR A 286 10.19 4.92 6.87
C THR A 286 9.17 6.00 7.18
N PHE A 287 9.43 7.22 6.69
CA PHE A 287 8.44 8.30 6.75
C PHE A 287 7.47 8.19 5.57
N SER A 288 6.18 8.40 5.84
CA SER A 288 5.14 8.47 4.81
C SER A 288 4.05 9.48 5.14
N GLY A 289 3.16 9.72 4.16
CA GLY A 289 1.95 10.51 4.39
C GLY A 289 0.91 9.80 5.25
N LEU A 290 -0.17 10.51 5.54
CA LEU A 290 -1.26 9.96 6.37
C LEU A 290 -2.16 8.97 5.63
N LEU A 291 -2.30 9.12 4.31
CA LEU A 291 -3.15 8.29 3.46
C LEU A 291 -2.40 7.04 2.98
N ALA A 292 -3.11 5.94 2.81
CA ALA A 292 -2.50 4.65 2.51
C ALA A 292 -2.08 4.55 1.03
N PRO A 293 -0.98 3.87 0.69
CA PRO A 293 -0.55 3.74 -0.70
C PRO A 293 -1.40 2.76 -1.53
N SER A 294 -2.07 1.79 -0.92
CA SER A 294 -2.98 0.85 -1.60
C SER A 294 -4.10 0.35 -0.69
N PRO A 295 -5.18 -0.26 -1.24
CA PRO A 295 -6.17 -0.97 -0.44
C PRO A 295 -5.57 -2.10 0.41
N GLY A 296 -4.45 -2.71 -0.02
CA GLY A 296 -3.77 -3.80 0.67
C GLY A 296 -3.35 -3.44 2.09
N ASN A 297 -3.08 -2.16 2.36
CA ASN A 297 -2.75 -1.65 3.69
C ASN A 297 -3.89 -1.77 4.71
N PHE A 298 -5.12 -2.07 4.26
CA PHE A 298 -6.30 -2.31 5.10
C PHE A 298 -6.62 -3.80 5.29
N TYR A 299 -5.73 -4.71 4.86
CA TYR A 299 -5.95 -6.17 4.94
C TYR A 299 -6.18 -6.69 6.37
N SER A 300 -5.61 -6.02 7.37
CA SER A 300 -5.62 -6.51 8.75
C SER A 300 -7.05 -6.75 9.24
N ASP A 301 -7.28 -7.86 9.93
CA ASP A 301 -8.58 -8.13 10.57
C ASP A 301 -8.96 -7.02 11.56
N HIS A 302 -7.98 -6.27 12.07
CA HIS A 302 -8.23 -5.07 12.85
C HIS A 302 -9.07 -4.04 12.11
N CYS A 303 -8.94 -3.86 10.79
CA CYS A 303 -9.78 -2.93 10.03
C CYS A 303 -11.25 -3.41 9.88
N ARG A 304 -11.50 -4.72 10.07
CA ARG A 304 -12.82 -5.35 10.01
C ARG A 304 -13.53 -5.25 11.37
N GLY A 305 -14.00 -4.05 11.70
CA GLY A 305 -14.67 -3.78 12.97
C GLY A 305 -14.29 -2.48 13.66
N ILE A 306 -13.44 -1.67 13.05
CA ILE A 306 -13.21 -0.30 13.53
C ILE A 306 -14.43 0.55 13.19
N LEU A 307 -14.92 1.26 14.18
CA LEU A 307 -16.01 2.22 14.07
C LEU A 307 -15.48 3.63 14.36
N PRO A 308 -15.87 4.64 13.57
CA PRO A 308 -15.50 6.03 13.86
C PRO A 308 -16.20 6.49 15.14
N LYS A 309 -15.49 7.24 16.00
CA LYS A 309 -16.14 8.12 16.97
C LYS A 309 -16.46 9.46 16.27
N GLN A 310 -17.30 10.27 16.90
CA GLN A 310 -17.61 11.60 16.38
C GLN A 310 -16.34 12.45 16.32
N VAL A 311 -16.08 13.01 15.13
CA VAL A 311 -15.00 13.97 14.89
C VAL A 311 -15.64 15.28 14.48
N ASP A 312 -15.47 16.32 15.31
CA ASP A 312 -16.20 17.58 15.16
C ASP A 312 -15.58 18.53 14.13
N ILE A 313 -14.30 18.35 13.80
CA ILE A 313 -13.56 19.26 12.91
C ILE A 313 -13.33 18.60 11.54
N PRO A 314 -13.67 19.31 10.44
CA PRO A 314 -13.40 18.82 9.10
C PRO A 314 -11.90 18.73 8.81
N TYR A 315 -11.55 17.82 7.92
CA TYR A 315 -10.19 17.75 7.39
C TYR A 315 -9.98 18.79 6.29
N GLU A 316 -8.79 19.39 6.24
CA GLU A 316 -8.44 20.35 5.19
C GLU A 316 -7.15 19.96 4.49
N MET A 317 -7.18 19.87 3.16
CA MET A 317 -5.95 19.76 2.37
C MET A 317 -5.32 21.14 2.23
N THR A 318 -4.06 21.25 2.68
CA THR A 318 -3.29 22.50 2.63
C THR A 318 -1.96 22.29 1.92
N ASN A 319 -1.27 23.38 1.58
CA ASN A 319 0.11 23.31 1.07
C ASN A 319 1.13 22.79 2.11
N LYS A 320 0.75 22.68 3.40
CA LYS A 320 1.56 22.02 4.44
C LYS A 320 1.27 20.52 4.58
N GLY A 321 0.25 20.01 3.89
CA GLY A 321 -0.26 18.65 4.04
C GLY A 321 -1.70 18.61 4.53
N LEU A 322 -2.14 17.42 4.91
CA LEU A 322 -3.48 17.20 5.45
C LEU A 322 -3.55 17.74 6.88
N HIS A 323 -4.46 18.67 7.12
CA HIS A 323 -4.73 19.25 8.43
C HIS A 323 -5.74 18.41 9.19
N LEU A 324 -5.43 18.14 10.46
CA LEU A 324 -6.30 17.44 11.41
C LEU A 324 -6.11 18.03 12.81
N GLN A 325 -7.15 17.88 13.63
CA GLN A 325 -7.08 18.17 15.06
C GLN A 325 -7.09 16.84 15.82
N VAL A 326 -5.99 16.52 16.50
CA VAL A 326 -5.83 15.25 17.23
C VAL A 326 -5.09 15.47 18.54
N ARG A 327 -5.26 14.53 19.49
CA ARG A 327 -4.48 14.53 20.72
C ARG A 327 -3.12 13.89 20.44
N LEU A 328 -2.04 14.55 20.83
CA LEU A 328 -0.68 14.04 20.71
C LEU A 328 -0.14 13.57 22.07
N VAL A 329 0.38 12.35 22.11
CA VAL A 329 1.11 11.79 23.26
C VAL A 329 2.57 11.64 22.87
N GLU A 330 3.49 12.17 23.67
CA GLU A 330 4.93 11.93 23.44
C GLU A 330 5.25 10.45 23.60
N HIS A 331 5.89 9.84 22.60
CA HIS A 331 6.30 8.44 22.67
C HIS A 331 7.45 8.25 23.67
N ASN A 332 8.42 9.17 23.66
CA ASN A 332 9.53 9.23 24.61
C ASN A 332 9.79 10.69 24.98
N PRO A 333 10.03 11.03 26.25
CA PRO A 333 10.33 12.40 26.66
C PRO A 333 11.53 12.96 25.88
N GLY A 334 11.32 14.11 25.24
CA GLY A 334 12.36 14.78 24.45
C GLY A 334 12.64 14.17 23.08
N SER A 335 11.85 13.18 22.63
CA SER A 335 11.86 12.75 21.23
C SER A 335 10.95 13.64 20.38
N ASP A 336 11.20 13.64 19.07
CA ASP A 336 10.29 14.24 18.09
C ASP A 336 9.23 13.23 17.59
N GLU A 337 8.98 12.17 18.36
CA GLU A 337 8.05 11.10 18.02
C GLU A 337 6.84 11.14 18.93
N PHE A 338 5.66 11.14 18.32
CA PHE A 338 4.38 11.28 18.99
C PHE A 338 3.44 10.18 18.54
N TYR A 339 2.51 9.81 19.41
CA TYR A 339 1.30 9.09 19.01
C TYR A 339 0.17 10.09 18.81
N ALA A 340 -0.39 10.11 17.61
CA ALA A 340 -1.66 10.78 17.36
C ALA A 340 -2.80 9.83 17.70
N ILE A 341 -3.60 10.20 18.70
CA ILE A 341 -4.78 9.45 19.10
C ILE A 341 -5.86 9.65 18.04
N LEU A 342 -6.32 8.53 17.46
CA LEU A 342 -7.44 8.46 16.54
C LEU A 342 -8.74 8.29 17.33
N ASP A 343 -9.75 9.10 17.00
CA ASP A 343 -11.09 8.98 17.56
C ASP A 343 -11.85 7.83 16.88
N ILE A 344 -11.47 6.61 17.25
CA ILE A 344 -12.03 5.35 16.76
C ILE A 344 -12.30 4.38 17.92
N THR A 345 -13.12 3.35 17.66
CA THR A 345 -13.35 2.21 18.55
C THR A 345 -13.28 0.92 17.75
N HIS A 346 -13.18 -0.23 18.43
CA HIS A 346 -13.29 -1.53 17.79
C HIS A 346 -14.44 -2.34 18.38
N GLN A 347 -15.22 -3.02 17.52
CA GLN A 347 -16.40 -3.78 17.93
C GLN A 347 -16.10 -4.90 18.95
N SER A 348 -14.88 -5.44 18.97
CA SER A 348 -14.46 -6.48 19.93
C SER A 348 -14.05 -5.93 21.29
N ASP A 349 -13.91 -4.61 21.45
CA ASP A 349 -13.47 -4.04 22.71
C ASP A 349 -14.64 -3.98 23.70
N THR A 350 -14.60 -4.88 24.68
CA THR A 350 -15.57 -4.92 25.78
C THR A 350 -15.36 -3.80 26.82
N LYS A 351 -14.20 -3.12 26.78
CA LYS A 351 -13.83 -2.02 27.67
C LYS A 351 -13.79 -0.70 26.89
N LYS A 352 -14.52 0.31 27.35
CA LYS A 352 -14.62 1.63 26.69
C LYS A 352 -13.36 2.51 26.82
N ASP A 353 -12.42 2.12 27.68
CA ASP A 353 -11.26 2.94 28.06
C ASP A 353 -10.01 2.57 27.26
N VAL A 354 -10.14 2.34 25.95
CA VAL A 354 -8.98 2.06 25.08
C VAL A 354 -8.93 3.12 23.99
N TRP A 355 -7.73 3.64 23.74
CA TRP A 355 -7.47 4.53 22.63
C TRP A 355 -6.54 3.87 21.61
N TYR A 356 -6.70 4.32 20.37
CA TYR A 356 -5.94 3.85 19.24
C TYR A 356 -5.12 4.98 18.66
N GLY A 357 -3.90 4.73 18.23
CA GLY A 357 -3.09 5.79 17.64
C GLY A 357 -2.08 5.34 16.62
N ILE A 358 -1.61 6.32 15.87
CA ILE A 358 -0.58 6.19 14.84
C ILE A 358 0.67 6.95 15.27
N LYS A 359 1.83 6.42 14.89
CA LYS A 359 3.10 7.06 15.20
C LYS A 359 3.40 8.16 14.18
N LEU A 360 3.65 9.36 14.67
CA LEU A 360 4.03 10.54 13.90
C LEU A 360 5.41 11.03 14.33
N GLY A 361 6.21 11.47 13.38
CA GLY A 361 7.44 12.22 13.65
C GLY A 361 7.23 13.67 13.29
N ARG A 362 7.59 14.58 14.18
CA ARG A 362 7.61 16.02 13.90
C ARG A 362 8.65 16.29 12.81
N LEU A 363 8.36 17.17 11.86
CA LEU A 363 9.27 17.58 10.80
C LEU A 363 9.86 18.96 11.04
N ASP A 364 9.08 19.86 11.66
CA ASP A 364 9.50 21.22 11.97
C ASP A 364 8.88 21.74 13.28
N SER A 365 9.31 22.93 13.71
CA SER A 365 8.74 23.62 14.88
C SER A 365 7.37 24.25 14.63
N CYS A 366 6.86 24.19 13.40
CA CYS A 366 5.61 24.81 12.96
C CYS A 366 4.42 23.84 12.99
N GLY A 367 4.61 22.64 13.54
CA GLY A 367 3.56 21.63 13.69
C GLY A 367 3.34 20.78 12.43
N GLN A 368 4.35 20.67 11.55
CA GLN A 368 4.34 19.71 10.46
C GLN A 368 4.86 18.34 10.93
N TYR A 369 4.20 17.27 10.49
CA TYR A 369 4.48 15.89 10.87
C TYR A 369 4.51 14.97 9.65
N ALA A 370 5.08 13.79 9.85
CA ALA A 370 5.02 12.67 8.93
C ALA A 370 4.65 11.39 9.69
N ARG A 371 3.93 10.48 9.03
CA ARG A 371 3.66 9.16 9.60
C ARG A 371 4.94 8.35 9.64
N ILE A 372 5.23 7.73 10.78
CA ILE A 372 6.34 6.79 10.95
C ILE A 372 5.81 5.38 10.74
N ASN A 373 6.30 4.71 9.72
CA ASN A 373 5.99 3.33 9.42
C ASN A 373 6.96 2.43 10.17
N THR A 374 6.62 2.06 11.39
CA THR A 374 7.23 0.91 12.05
C THR A 374 6.50 -0.34 11.56
N GLY A 375 7.15 -1.50 11.46
CA GLY A 375 6.45 -2.77 11.17
C GLY A 375 5.41 -3.17 12.24
N GLU A 376 5.20 -2.32 13.24
CA GLU A 376 4.26 -2.48 14.34
C GLU A 376 2.87 -1.95 13.99
N GLN A 377 1.89 -2.49 14.72
CA GLN A 377 0.47 -2.25 14.52
C GLN A 377 0.04 -0.85 14.99
N LEU A 378 -1.22 -0.48 14.69
CA LEU A 378 -1.92 0.60 15.39
C LEU A 378 -1.69 0.47 16.90
N VAL A 379 -1.21 1.52 17.55
CA VAL A 379 -0.98 1.49 18.99
C VAL A 379 -2.32 1.39 19.69
N ARG A 380 -2.41 0.49 20.67
CA ARG A 380 -3.61 0.24 21.47
C ARG A 380 -3.23 0.32 22.94
N GLU A 381 -3.69 1.37 23.61
CA GLU A 381 -3.37 1.61 25.01
C GLU A 381 -4.62 1.96 25.83
N VAL A 382 -4.55 1.71 27.13
CA VAL A 382 -5.63 2.07 28.05
C VAL A 382 -5.66 3.58 28.25
N GLU A 383 -6.85 4.16 28.14
CA GLU A 383 -7.10 5.56 28.36
C GLU A 383 -6.94 5.88 29.86
N THR A 384 -6.15 6.92 30.14
CA THR A 384 -5.86 7.38 31.50
C THR A 384 -6.40 8.79 31.68
N THR A 385 -6.56 9.24 32.93
CA THR A 385 -6.93 10.63 33.23
C THR A 385 -5.95 11.63 32.59
N ARG A 386 -4.67 11.25 32.48
CA ARG A 386 -3.64 12.05 31.81
C ARG A 386 -3.90 12.17 30.32
N THR A 387 -4.21 11.08 29.62
CA THR A 387 -4.47 11.12 28.17
C THR A 387 -5.78 11.82 27.84
N LEU A 388 -6.80 11.73 28.71
CA LEU A 388 -8.05 12.48 28.58
C LEU A 388 -7.86 13.99 28.76
N SER A 389 -6.90 14.39 29.60
CA SER A 389 -6.60 15.81 29.82
C SER A 389 -5.84 16.50 28.68
N ILE A 390 -5.31 15.72 27.72
CA ILE A 390 -4.58 16.25 26.57
C ILE A 390 -5.57 16.96 25.66
N LYS A 391 -5.33 18.25 25.45
CA LYS A 391 -6.12 19.04 24.50
C LYS A 391 -5.77 18.63 23.07
N PRO A 392 -6.77 18.44 22.19
CA PRO A 392 -6.51 18.29 20.77
C PRO A 392 -5.71 19.47 20.20
N THR A 393 -4.72 19.19 19.37
CA THR A 393 -3.88 20.20 18.71
C THR A 393 -4.03 20.10 17.20
N HIS A 394 -3.91 21.24 16.53
CA HIS A 394 -3.89 21.31 15.07
C HIS A 394 -2.51 20.89 14.56
N ILE A 395 -2.49 19.93 13.65
CA ILE A 395 -1.27 19.44 13.02
C ILE A 395 -1.44 19.38 11.51
N TYR A 396 -0.32 19.36 10.80
CA TYR A 396 -0.27 19.18 9.35
C TYR A 396 0.57 17.95 9.02
N VAL A 397 -0.01 16.93 8.40
CA VAL A 397 0.73 15.72 8.01
C VAL A 397 1.05 15.78 6.52
N GLN A 398 2.34 15.83 6.19
CA GLN A 398 2.81 15.96 4.82
C GLN A 398 2.54 14.69 4.02
N HIS A 399 1.87 14.82 2.87
CA HIS A 399 1.56 13.66 2.02
C HIS A 399 2.79 13.17 1.23
N PHE A 400 3.53 14.09 0.61
CA PHE A 400 4.76 13.80 -0.14
C PHE A 400 5.99 14.23 0.63
N ILE A 401 6.73 13.25 1.15
CA ILE A 401 7.93 13.52 1.94
C ILE A 401 9.12 13.57 0.99
N ARG A 402 9.45 14.78 0.51
CA ARG A 402 10.59 15.02 -0.39
C ARG A 402 11.94 15.14 0.35
N HIS A 403 11.99 14.78 1.63
CA HIS A 403 13.15 14.99 2.48
C HIS A 403 13.40 13.78 3.38
N ASN A 404 14.66 13.34 3.49
CA ASN A 404 15.09 12.60 4.68
C ASN A 404 14.77 13.48 5.88
N SER A 405 14.05 12.94 6.88
CA SER A 405 13.60 13.73 8.02
C SER A 405 14.76 14.56 8.59
N PRO A 406 14.59 15.89 8.73
CA PRO A 406 15.65 16.78 9.20
C PRO A 406 16.12 16.46 10.63
N LEU A 407 15.45 15.53 11.33
CA LEU A 407 15.78 15.13 12.69
C LEU A 407 16.58 13.83 12.78
N HIS A 408 16.60 12.99 11.74
CA HIS A 408 17.63 11.94 11.63
C HIS A 408 19.03 12.56 11.43
N GLY A 409 19.09 13.80 10.91
CA GLY A 409 20.31 14.59 10.82
C GLY A 409 20.81 15.19 12.14
N LYS A 410 20.01 15.18 13.22
CA LYS A 410 20.37 15.83 14.50
C LYS A 410 20.73 14.87 15.64
N LYS A 411 20.56 13.55 15.48
CA LYS A 411 21.11 12.59 16.45
C LYS A 411 22.60 12.44 16.20
N LYS A 412 23.43 12.65 17.23
CA LYS A 412 24.86 12.31 17.16
C LYS A 412 24.97 10.82 16.82
N PRO A 413 25.66 10.44 15.73
CA PRO A 413 25.76 9.04 15.33
C PRO A 413 26.45 8.23 16.43
N SER A 414 25.86 7.10 16.81
CA SER A 414 26.42 6.18 17.82
C SER A 414 27.47 5.24 17.25
N THR A 415 27.53 5.11 15.92
CA THR A 415 28.45 4.24 15.18
C THR A 415 28.91 4.97 13.93
N VAL A 416 30.20 4.87 13.60
CA VAL A 416 30.79 5.42 12.37
C VAL A 416 31.30 4.27 11.51
N VAL A 417 30.91 4.26 10.24
CA VAL A 417 31.31 3.28 9.24
C VAL A 417 32.19 3.97 8.21
N LEU A 418 33.37 3.41 7.93
CA LEU A 418 34.32 3.95 6.96
C LEU A 418 34.29 3.15 5.66
N GLY A 419 33.86 3.79 4.58
CA GLY A 419 33.88 3.21 3.22
C GLY A 419 34.94 3.88 2.34
N CYS A 420 35.75 3.10 1.66
CA CYS A 420 36.72 3.58 0.67
C CYS A 420 36.31 3.10 -0.73
N ALA A 421 36.18 4.01 -1.69
CA ALA A 421 35.88 3.71 -3.09
C ALA A 421 36.94 4.36 -4.00
N MET A 422 37.42 3.63 -5.01
CA MET A 422 38.41 4.12 -5.98
C MET A 422 38.05 3.69 -7.40
N GLU A 423 38.31 4.57 -8.38
CA GLU A 423 37.96 4.33 -9.80
C GLU A 423 39.14 3.82 -10.67
N SER A 424 40.41 3.85 -10.20
CA SER A 424 41.56 3.46 -11.05
C SER A 424 42.81 2.86 -10.36
N MET A 425 42.78 2.50 -9.07
CA MET A 425 43.90 1.82 -8.39
C MET A 425 43.43 0.62 -7.55
N SER A 426 44.28 -0.41 -7.41
CA SER A 426 44.02 -1.53 -6.49
C SER A 426 44.46 -1.19 -5.06
N LEU A 427 43.51 -1.21 -4.14
CA LEU A 427 43.73 -1.00 -2.70
C LEU A 427 43.95 -2.35 -2.01
N THR A 428 45.02 -2.45 -1.22
CA THR A 428 45.23 -3.58 -0.29
C THR A 428 45.35 -3.04 1.12
N ILE A 429 44.39 -3.39 1.96
CA ILE A 429 44.41 -3.02 3.38
C ILE A 429 45.44 -3.91 4.08
N LEU A 430 46.46 -3.30 4.68
CA LEU A 430 47.52 -4.07 5.36
C LEU A 430 47.22 -4.27 6.84
N GLU A 431 46.65 -3.26 7.51
CA GLU A 431 46.37 -3.29 8.95
C GLU A 431 45.46 -2.11 9.32
N ALA A 432 44.54 -2.28 10.27
CA ALA A 432 43.77 -1.18 10.85
C ALA A 432 43.67 -1.39 12.36
N SER A 433 43.90 -0.34 13.16
CA SER A 433 43.75 -0.37 14.61
C SER A 433 43.66 1.05 15.17
N GLY A 434 43.08 1.25 16.34
CA GLY A 434 43.16 2.56 16.99
C GLY A 434 42.10 2.90 18.02
N SER A 435 40.94 2.24 18.01
CA SER A 435 39.99 2.31 19.13
C SER A 435 39.81 0.92 19.74
N LYS A 436 39.51 0.86 21.04
CA LYS A 436 39.07 -0.38 21.69
C LYS A 436 37.77 -0.94 21.09
N SER A 437 37.03 -0.11 20.34
CA SER A 437 35.76 -0.44 19.70
C SER A 437 35.86 -0.70 18.19
N TRP A 438 37.07 -0.77 17.62
CA TRP A 438 37.28 -0.99 16.19
C TRP A 438 36.99 -2.44 15.80
N ASP A 439 36.16 -2.63 14.77
CA ASP A 439 35.94 -3.91 14.10
C ASP A 439 36.62 -3.91 12.71
N SER A 440 37.59 -4.81 12.55
CA SER A 440 38.38 -4.95 11.32
C SER A 440 37.66 -5.65 10.17
N GLU A 441 36.58 -6.40 10.45
CA GLU A 441 35.82 -7.13 9.43
C GLU A 441 34.78 -6.22 8.77
N SER A 442 34.11 -5.40 9.56
CA SER A 442 33.07 -4.47 9.10
C SER A 442 33.56 -3.03 8.86
N PHE A 443 34.80 -2.69 9.25
CA PHE A 443 35.39 -1.35 9.20
C PHE A 443 34.58 -0.30 9.98
N THR A 444 34.09 -0.69 11.16
CA THR A 444 33.23 0.13 12.01
C THR A 444 33.85 0.42 13.38
N PHE A 445 33.43 1.53 14.02
CA PHE A 445 33.80 1.83 15.40
C PHE A 445 32.73 2.65 16.13
N LEU A 446 32.80 2.62 17.47
CA LEU A 446 31.97 3.44 18.36
C LEU A 446 32.75 4.70 18.78
N PRO A 447 32.31 5.91 18.39
CA PRO A 447 33.06 7.13 18.64
C PRO A 447 33.02 7.55 20.13
N SER A 448 34.11 7.32 20.86
CA SER A 448 34.38 7.96 22.16
C SER A 448 34.75 9.45 21.97
N LYS A 449 34.83 10.23 23.06
CA LYS A 449 35.28 11.64 23.00
C LYS A 449 36.80 11.78 22.84
N ASP A 450 37.56 10.76 23.23
CA ASP A 450 39.03 10.84 23.37
C ASP A 450 39.78 9.87 22.43
N ASP A 451 39.06 9.09 21.62
CA ASP A 451 39.65 8.03 20.81
C ASP A 451 40.12 8.56 19.44
N LEU A 452 41.39 8.29 19.12
CA LEU A 452 41.99 8.53 17.81
C LEU A 452 42.05 7.21 17.03
N PHE A 453 41.59 7.19 15.79
CA PHE A 453 41.66 6.00 14.94
C PHE A 453 42.60 6.22 13.75
N TYR A 454 43.34 5.17 13.37
CA TYR A 454 44.18 5.18 12.18
C TYR A 454 44.03 3.86 11.40
N ALA A 455 44.11 3.97 10.08
CA ALA A 455 44.16 2.82 9.19
C ALA A 455 45.47 2.84 8.40
N ARG A 456 46.09 1.67 8.25
CA ARG A 456 47.22 1.48 7.35
C ARG A 456 46.74 0.92 6.03
N LEU A 457 46.78 1.76 5.02
CA LEU A 457 46.34 1.42 3.67
C LEU A 457 47.55 1.36 2.75
N ALA A 458 47.80 0.20 2.12
CA ALA A 458 48.78 0.16 1.04
C ALA A 458 48.09 0.28 -0.30
N PHE A 459 48.62 1.18 -1.12
CA PHE A 459 48.14 1.39 -2.47
C PHE A 459 49.08 0.65 -3.40
N GLN A 460 48.55 -0.36 -4.09
CA GLN A 460 49.31 -1.00 -5.15
C GLN A 460 48.95 -0.31 -6.46
N CYS A 461 49.85 0.59 -6.89
CA CYS A 461 49.73 1.28 -8.17
C CYS A 461 50.08 0.28 -9.31
N LYS A 462 49.15 0.06 -10.24
CA LYS A 462 49.45 -0.53 -11.56
C LYS A 462 48.96 0.40 -12.68
N PRO A 463 49.70 1.49 -12.95
CA PRO A 463 49.91 1.86 -14.35
C PRO A 463 51.38 2.21 -14.63
N ASN A 464 51.84 1.91 -15.84
CA ASN A 464 53.15 2.10 -16.51
C ASN A 464 54.16 3.18 -16.01
N LEU A 465 54.46 3.22 -14.71
CA LEU A 465 55.54 4.01 -14.13
C LEU A 465 56.75 3.10 -13.96
N LYS A 466 57.70 3.21 -14.89
CA LYS A 466 58.98 2.50 -14.82
C LYS A 466 59.67 2.83 -13.49
N GLY A 467 59.78 1.85 -12.60
CA GLY A 467 60.79 1.81 -11.55
C GLY A 467 60.42 2.31 -10.15
N THR A 468 59.15 2.57 -9.83
CA THR A 468 58.78 2.97 -8.45
C THR A 468 58.30 1.80 -7.60
N SER A 469 58.93 1.62 -6.43
CA SER A 469 58.51 0.73 -5.36
C SER A 469 57.05 1.00 -4.92
N PRO A 470 56.33 0.01 -4.36
CA PRO A 470 54.97 0.20 -3.85
C PRO A 470 54.93 1.35 -2.82
N LEU A 471 53.99 2.27 -2.99
CA LEU A 471 53.79 3.40 -2.09
C LEU A 471 52.91 2.97 -0.92
N THR A 472 53.47 2.98 0.30
CA THR A 472 52.69 2.72 1.53
C THR A 472 52.26 4.03 2.15
N ILE A 473 50.96 4.15 2.45
CA ILE A 473 50.37 5.39 2.95
C ILE A 473 49.68 5.10 4.29
N GLY A 474 49.94 5.95 5.26
CA GLY A 474 49.21 5.99 6.51
C GLY A 474 48.02 6.89 6.33
N TRP A 475 46.89 6.48 6.89
CA TRP A 475 45.69 7.30 6.92
C TRP A 475 45.18 7.41 8.34
N ILE A 476 44.99 8.64 8.82
CA ILE A 476 44.47 8.90 10.17
C ILE A 476 43.16 9.66 10.07
N VAL A 477 42.20 9.26 10.89
CA VAL A 477 40.92 9.93 11.02
C VAL A 477 40.74 10.36 12.45
N ARG A 478 40.50 11.65 12.65
CA ARG A 478 40.36 12.25 13.97
C ARG A 478 39.02 12.93 14.08
N LYS A 479 38.35 12.74 15.21
CA LYS A 479 37.18 13.52 15.57
C LYS A 479 37.66 14.84 16.18
N ASP A 480 37.29 15.94 15.55
CA ASP A 480 37.49 17.30 16.03
C ASP A 480 36.17 17.79 16.65
N ASP A 481 36.25 18.38 17.84
CA ASP A 481 35.09 18.83 18.61
C ASP A 481 34.32 19.98 17.92
N ILE A 482 34.95 20.69 16.98
CA ILE A 482 34.41 21.90 16.34
C ILE A 482 34.05 21.65 14.88
N GLU A 483 34.89 20.92 14.13
CA GLU A 483 34.76 20.74 12.68
C GLU A 483 34.33 19.32 12.25
N GLY A 484 34.05 18.42 13.19
CA GLY A 484 33.61 17.05 12.90
C GLY A 484 34.76 16.10 12.60
N ILE A 485 34.58 15.11 11.71
CA ILE A 485 35.62 14.12 11.39
C ILE A 485 36.62 14.69 10.37
N LYS A 486 37.91 14.74 10.71
CA LYS A 486 39.01 15.13 9.82
C LYS A 486 39.85 13.92 9.39
N SER A 487 40.34 13.93 8.16
CA SER A 487 41.20 12.89 7.58
C SER A 487 42.55 13.46 7.15
N HIS A 488 43.64 12.79 7.49
CA HIS A 488 44.99 13.17 7.07
C HIS A 488 45.77 11.96 6.55
N LEU A 489 46.71 12.18 5.65
CA LEU A 489 47.55 11.16 5.03
C LEU A 489 49.02 11.37 5.39
N ALA A 490 49.80 10.29 5.41
CA ALA A 490 51.24 10.30 5.58
C ALA A 490 51.90 9.23 4.70
N ILE A 491 53.13 9.45 4.24
CA ILE A 491 53.90 8.39 3.57
C ILE A 491 54.61 7.57 4.66
N LEU A 492 54.42 6.24 4.65
CA LEU A 492 55.03 5.35 5.64
C LEU A 492 56.17 4.56 4.99
N LYS A 493 57.30 4.51 5.68
CA LYS A 493 58.47 3.71 5.26
C LYS A 493 58.53 2.39 6.03
N GLU A 494 58.11 2.40 7.28
CA GLU A 494 58.10 1.25 8.19
C GLU A 494 56.72 1.06 8.84
N LYS A 495 56.44 -0.16 9.33
CA LYS A 495 55.17 -0.49 10.01
C LYS A 495 54.86 0.42 11.21
N ASN A 496 55.89 0.82 11.96
CA ASN A 496 55.74 1.57 13.20
C ASN A 496 55.59 3.09 12.99
N ASP A 497 55.72 3.59 11.76
CA ASP A 497 55.61 5.02 11.47
C ASP A 497 54.23 5.59 11.84
N LEU A 498 53.17 4.77 11.86
CA LEU A 498 51.82 5.19 12.29
C LEU A 498 51.76 5.76 13.71
N TYR A 499 52.64 5.25 14.60
CA TYR A 499 52.63 5.55 16.02
C TYR A 499 53.76 6.51 16.41
N ARG A 500 54.63 6.86 15.47
CA ARG A 500 55.75 7.76 15.74
C ARG A 500 55.21 9.20 15.85
N PRO A 501 55.54 9.93 16.93
CA PRO A 501 55.13 11.33 17.09
C PRO A 501 55.61 12.25 15.95
N ASN A 502 56.68 11.85 15.26
CA ASN A 502 57.34 12.65 14.23
C ASN A 502 56.80 12.38 12.81
N THR A 503 55.76 11.55 12.67
CA THR A 503 55.13 11.30 11.37
C THR A 503 54.34 12.53 10.93
N LEU A 504 54.70 13.06 9.77
CA LEU A 504 54.06 14.23 9.19
C LEU A 504 52.74 13.82 8.53
N TRP A 505 51.64 14.27 9.13
CA TRP A 505 50.28 14.05 8.65
C TRP A 505 49.77 15.30 7.94
N GLU A 506 49.38 15.17 6.67
CA GLU A 506 48.97 16.28 5.81
C GLU A 506 47.62 16.02 5.13
N ASN A 507 46.94 17.06 4.65
CA ASN A 507 45.66 16.98 3.92
C ASN A 507 45.81 16.39 2.49
N GLY A 508 46.96 15.84 2.16
CA GLY A 508 47.29 15.24 0.86
C GLY A 508 48.79 14.97 0.79
N ILE A 509 49.21 14.00 -0.02
CA ILE A 509 50.61 13.57 -0.10
C ILE A 509 51.12 13.64 -1.54
N ARG A 510 52.42 13.95 -1.68
CA ARG A 510 53.14 13.99 -2.97
C ARG A 510 54.16 12.86 -3.01
N SER A 511 54.10 12.03 -4.04
CA SER A 511 55.14 11.06 -4.36
C SER A 511 55.50 11.15 -5.84
N GLY A 512 56.67 11.71 -6.15
CA GLY A 512 57.08 11.99 -7.52
C GLY A 512 56.14 12.99 -8.22
N MET A 513 55.55 12.59 -9.36
CA MET A 513 54.61 13.41 -10.15
C MET A 513 53.13 13.26 -9.75
N VAL A 514 52.83 12.35 -8.81
CA VAL A 514 51.45 12.05 -8.40
C VAL A 514 51.16 12.78 -7.09
N LYS A 515 50.05 13.53 -7.07
CA LYS A 515 49.50 14.10 -5.85
C LYS A 515 48.18 13.40 -5.54
N ILE A 516 48.07 12.88 -4.31
CA ILE A 516 46.89 12.18 -3.80
C ILE A 516 46.26 13.05 -2.72
N TYR A 517 44.96 13.31 -2.86
CA TYR A 517 44.18 14.01 -1.84
C TYR A 517 42.97 13.18 -1.41
N PRO A 518 42.63 13.17 -0.12
CA PRO A 518 41.37 12.63 0.36
C PRO A 518 40.25 13.65 0.19
N GLN A 519 39.19 13.27 -0.51
CA GLN A 519 37.92 13.98 -0.48
C GLN A 519 36.96 13.16 0.39
N SER A 520 36.51 13.74 1.50
CA SER A 520 35.51 13.11 2.37
C SER A 520 34.11 13.59 2.06
N THR A 521 33.19 12.64 2.05
CA THR A 521 31.74 12.86 2.00
C THR A 521 31.12 12.10 3.16
N TYR A 522 30.11 12.71 3.79
CA TYR A 522 29.47 12.13 4.97
C TYR A 522 27.97 12.04 4.71
N HIS A 523 27.41 10.85 4.94
CA HIS A 523 25.99 10.61 4.82
C HIS A 523 25.52 9.78 6.02
N ILE A 524 24.30 10.02 6.48
CA ILE A 524 23.68 9.18 7.50
C ILE A 524 22.83 8.14 6.78
N ARG A 525 23.09 6.87 7.07
CA ARG A 525 22.33 5.74 6.54
C ARG A 525 21.96 4.85 7.71
N ASP A 526 20.66 4.59 7.87
CA ASP A 526 20.13 3.69 8.91
C ASP A 526 20.57 4.04 10.35
N GLY A 527 20.79 5.33 10.63
CA GLY A 527 21.23 5.83 11.96
C GLY A 527 22.75 5.80 12.19
N GLU A 528 23.51 5.29 11.22
CA GLU A 528 24.96 5.27 11.24
C GLU A 528 25.52 6.40 10.38
N MET A 529 26.62 7.01 10.81
CA MET A 529 27.34 7.95 9.97
C MET A 529 28.29 7.17 9.08
N VAL A 530 27.99 7.15 7.79
CA VAL A 530 28.84 6.61 6.75
C VAL A 530 29.74 7.74 6.26
N ALA A 531 31.04 7.63 6.53
CA ALA A 531 32.03 8.50 5.92
C ALA A 531 32.61 7.77 4.71
N MET A 532 32.36 8.31 3.52
CA MET A 532 32.94 7.82 2.28
C MET A 532 34.08 8.74 1.86
N ILE A 533 35.25 8.15 1.61
CA ILE A 533 36.43 8.92 1.25
C ILE A 533 36.93 8.44 -0.11
N ALA A 534 36.93 9.37 -1.05
CA ALA A 534 37.48 9.19 -2.39
C ALA A 534 38.90 9.74 -2.42
N LEU A 535 39.82 8.98 -3.01
CA LEU A 535 41.18 9.44 -3.26
C LEU A 535 41.32 9.74 -4.76
N HIS A 536 41.61 10.99 -5.08
CA HIS A 536 41.77 11.42 -6.46
C HIS A 536 43.25 11.55 -6.81
N ASP A 537 43.62 10.96 -7.94
CA ASP A 537 44.93 11.16 -8.56
C ASP A 537 44.89 12.45 -9.39
N GLN A 538 45.80 13.39 -9.10
CA GLN A 538 46.13 14.44 -10.05
C GLN A 538 47.51 14.19 -10.64
N ILE A 539 47.53 13.90 -11.94
CA ILE A 539 48.77 13.91 -12.74
C ILE A 539 49.07 15.36 -13.07
N ILE A 540 50.14 15.92 -12.49
CA ILE A 540 50.65 17.22 -12.92
C ILE A 540 51.45 16.98 -14.20
N LEU A 541 50.87 17.28 -15.36
CA LEU A 541 51.65 17.47 -16.58
C LEU A 541 52.49 18.73 -16.37
N LYS A 542 53.82 18.57 -16.27
CA LYS A 542 54.75 19.71 -16.31
C LYS A 542 54.59 20.40 -17.67
N ASN A 543 54.23 21.68 -17.67
CA ASN A 543 54.65 22.59 -18.76
C ASN A 543 56.15 22.85 -18.64
#